data_AF-A0A3D1TQ86-F1
#
_entry.id   AF-A0A3D1TQ86-F1
#
_cell.length_a   1.000
_cell.length_b   1.000
_cell.length_c   1.000
_cell.angle_alpha   90.00
_cell.angle_beta   90.00
_cell.angle_gamma   90.00
#
_symmetry.space_group_name_H-M   'P 1'
#
loop_
_entity.id
_entity.type
_entity.pdbx_description
1 polymer ?
#
loop_
_entity_poly.entity_id
_entity_poly.type
_entity_poly.pdbx_seq_one_letter_code
_entity_poly.pdbx_strand_id
1 'polypeptide(L)'
;MAGILETLAEWLVSVSQWFNGWDITLLVPALIILTVIAGVTGRAATGPRLWMQLAWGTVTVILGLIEVAIIWTIIARYLPVADMGALIQNMLQRKPLLVAM
;
A
#
# COMPACT_ATOMS: atom_id res chain seq x y z
N MET A 1 20.34 -8.74 -1.56
CA MET A 1 19.03 -8.59 -0.89
C MET A 1 18.62 -7.13 -0.62
N ALA A 2 19.47 -6.11 -0.87
CA ALA A 2 19.07 -4.71 -0.72
C ALA A 2 18.09 -4.22 -1.81
N GLY A 3 18.25 -4.68 -3.06
CA GLY A 3 17.46 -4.18 -4.19
C GLY A 3 15.94 -4.44 -4.10
N ILE A 4 15.49 -5.56 -3.54
CA ILE A 4 14.04 -5.86 -3.44
C ILE A 4 13.36 -4.93 -2.42
N LEU A 5 14.01 -4.70 -1.27
CA LEU A 5 13.49 -3.79 -0.24
C LEU A 5 13.44 -2.34 -0.74
N GLU A 6 14.45 -1.93 -1.49
CA GLU A 6 14.52 -0.60 -2.12
C GLU A 6 13.42 -0.43 -3.17
N THR A 7 13.22 -1.40 -4.07
CA THR A 7 12.12 -1.39 -5.04
C THR A 7 10.75 -1.37 -4.35
N LEU A 8 10.57 -2.11 -3.26
CA LEU A 8 9.32 -2.08 -2.50
C LEU A 8 9.09 -0.73 -1.82
N ALA A 9 10.14 -0.11 -1.28
CA ALA A 9 10.07 1.22 -0.68
C ALA A 9 9.74 2.30 -1.72
N GLU A 10 10.38 2.27 -2.89
CA GLU A 10 10.10 3.18 -4.01
C GLU A 10 8.67 3.01 -4.51
N TRP A 11 8.20 1.77 -4.66
CA TRP A 11 6.82 1.47 -5.02
C TRP A 11 5.86 2.06 -3.99
N LEU A 12 6.13 1.85 -2.70
CA LEU A 12 5.29 2.34 -1.61
C LEU A 12 5.22 3.88 -1.61
N VAL A 13 6.35 4.55 -1.83
CA VAL A 13 6.40 6.02 -1.96
C VAL A 13 5.60 6.49 -3.17
N SER A 14 5.83 5.90 -4.35
CA SER A 14 5.11 6.25 -5.58
C SER A 14 3.59 6.10 -5.42
N VAL A 15 3.15 4.98 -4.87
CA VAL A 15 1.73 4.72 -4.64
C VAL A 15 1.15 5.65 -3.58
N SER A 16 1.90 5.93 -2.51
CA SER A 16 1.46 6.89 -1.49
C SER A 16 1.25 8.30 -2.05
N GLN A 17 2.13 8.76 -2.96
CA GLN A 17 1.99 10.06 -3.65
C GLN A 17 0.74 10.10 -4.52
N TRP A 18 0.39 9.00 -5.17
CA TRP A 18 -0.80 8.90 -6.01
C TRP A 18 -2.10 9.09 -5.21
N PHE A 19 -2.14 8.55 -3.99
CA PHE A 19 -3.26 8.74 -3.06
C PHE A 19 -3.13 9.98 -2.17
N ASN A 20 -1.97 10.67 -2.18
CA ASN A 20 -1.73 11.82 -1.30
C ASN A 20 -2.64 13.00 -1.61
N GLY A 21 -3.14 13.12 -2.85
CA GLY A 21 -4.12 14.15 -3.22
C GLY A 21 -5.57 13.85 -2.81
N TRP A 22 -5.86 12.63 -2.32
CA TRP A 22 -7.22 12.20 -2.01
C TRP A 22 -7.57 12.52 -0.56
N ASP A 23 -8.73 13.12 -0.30
CA ASP A 23 -9.16 13.40 1.08
C ASP A 23 -9.48 12.09 1.84
N ILE A 24 -9.35 12.11 3.18
CA ILE A 24 -9.65 10.96 4.04
C ILE A 24 -11.11 10.52 3.92
N THR A 25 -12.00 11.50 3.72
CA THR A 25 -13.43 11.29 3.47
C THR A 25 -13.70 10.52 2.18
N LEU A 26 -12.73 10.48 1.26
CA LEU A 26 -12.78 9.70 0.02
C LEU A 26 -12.04 8.35 0.16
N LEU A 27 -10.89 8.34 0.85
CA LEU A 27 -10.06 7.14 1.02
C LEU A 27 -10.75 6.07 1.86
N VAL A 28 -11.43 6.45 2.95
CA VAL A 28 -12.09 5.47 3.83
C VAL A 28 -13.25 4.75 3.13
N PRO A 29 -14.19 5.44 2.45
CA PRO A 29 -15.22 4.76 1.67
C PRO A 29 -14.64 3.92 0.52
N ALA A 30 -13.62 4.43 -0.18
CA ALA A 30 -12.96 3.69 -1.25
C ALA A 30 -12.34 2.37 -0.74
N LEU A 31 -11.69 2.41 0.43
CA LEU A 31 -11.14 1.23 1.08
C LEU A 31 -12.25 0.21 1.38
N ILE A 32 -13.35 0.63 1.99
CA ILE A 32 -14.47 -0.27 2.32
C ILE A 32 -15.03 -0.94 1.05
N ILE A 33 -15.23 -0.17 -0.03
CA ILE A 33 -15.73 -0.71 -1.30
C ILE A 33 -14.73 -1.70 -1.87
N LEU A 34 -13.43 -1.38 -1.86
CA LEU A 34 -12.38 -2.27 -2.34
C LEU A 34 -12.34 -3.56 -1.53
N THR A 35 -12.48 -3.51 -0.22
CA THR A 35 -12.53 -4.71 0.64
C THR A 35 -13.70 -5.60 0.31
N VAL A 36 -14.88 -5.02 0.08
CA VAL A 36 -16.06 -5.78 -0.33
C VAL A 36 -15.82 -6.46 -1.69
N ILE A 37 -15.27 -5.73 -2.66
CA ILE A 37 -14.98 -6.29 -3.99
C ILE A 37 -13.90 -7.38 -3.89
N ALA A 38 -12.82 -7.14 -3.17
CA ALA A 38 -11.74 -8.11 -2.94
C ALA A 38 -12.27 -9.39 -2.27
N GLY A 39 -13.20 -9.25 -1.32
CA GLY A 39 -13.90 -10.38 -0.70
C GLY A 39 -14.74 -11.18 -1.70
N VAL A 40 -15.49 -10.49 -2.57
CA VAL A 40 -16.30 -11.14 -3.62
C VAL A 40 -15.41 -11.84 -4.65
N THR A 41 -14.34 -11.20 -5.11
CA THR A 41 -13.40 -11.78 -6.08
C THR A 41 -12.60 -12.92 -5.47
N GLY A 42 -12.24 -12.84 -4.19
CA GLY A 42 -11.58 -13.91 -3.45
C GLY A 42 -12.47 -15.16 -3.37
N ARG A 43 -13.77 -14.99 -3.14
CA ARG A 43 -14.73 -16.09 -3.23
C ARG A 43 -14.84 -16.64 -4.64
N ALA A 44 -14.84 -15.79 -5.67
CA ALA A 44 -14.84 -16.23 -7.07
C ALA A 44 -13.56 -17.01 -7.46
N ALA A 45 -12.44 -16.70 -6.81
CA ALA A 45 -11.16 -17.40 -6.99
C ALA A 45 -11.15 -18.82 -6.41
N THR A 46 -12.11 -19.20 -5.56
CA THR A 46 -12.27 -20.58 -5.05
C THR A 46 -13.11 -21.47 -5.97
N GLY A 47 -13.44 -21.01 -7.18
CA GLY A 47 -14.26 -21.76 -8.13
C GLY A 47 -13.62 -23.06 -8.64
N PRO A 48 -14.40 -23.99 -9.22
CA PRO A 48 -13.96 -25.35 -9.54
C PRO A 48 -13.00 -25.47 -10.75
N ARG A 49 -12.78 -24.39 -11.51
CA ARG A 49 -11.97 -24.41 -12.75
C ARG A 49 -10.67 -23.62 -12.57
N LEU A 50 -9.52 -24.23 -12.85
CA LEU A 50 -8.18 -23.64 -12.66
C LEU A 50 -8.02 -22.26 -13.33
N TRP A 51 -8.47 -22.10 -14.57
CA TRP A 51 -8.41 -20.82 -15.28
C TRP A 51 -9.20 -19.70 -14.60
N MET A 52 -10.32 -20.05 -13.98
CA MET A 52 -11.16 -19.11 -13.25
C MET A 52 -10.52 -18.73 -11.90
N GLN A 53 -9.89 -19.69 -11.24
CA GLN A 53 -9.10 -19.43 -10.03
C GLN A 53 -7.91 -18.50 -10.32
N LEU A 54 -7.20 -18.71 -11.42
CA LEU A 54 -6.07 -17.86 -11.82
C LEU A 54 -6.53 -16.44 -12.18
N ALA A 55 -7.61 -16.31 -12.95
CA ALA A 55 -8.15 -15.00 -13.33
C ALA A 55 -8.63 -14.22 -12.09
N TRP A 56 -9.52 -14.80 -11.28
CA TRP A 56 -10.06 -14.14 -10.09
C TRP A 56 -9.05 -14.01 -8.96
N GLY A 57 -8.11 -14.95 -8.86
CA GLY A 57 -6.99 -14.88 -7.91
C GLY A 57 -6.07 -13.71 -8.22
N THR A 58 -5.74 -13.50 -9.50
CA THR A 58 -4.95 -12.33 -9.93
C THR A 58 -5.68 -11.03 -9.62
N VAL A 59 -6.98 -10.95 -9.91
CA VAL A 59 -7.80 -9.78 -9.59
C VAL A 59 -7.79 -9.51 -8.08
N THR A 60 -7.94 -10.55 -7.26
CA THR A 60 -7.95 -10.43 -5.79
C THR A 60 -6.60 -9.94 -5.27
N VAL A 61 -5.48 -10.43 -5.82
CA VAL A 61 -4.14 -9.98 -5.46
C VAL A 61 -3.94 -8.51 -5.80
N ILE A 62 -4.37 -8.08 -7.00
CA ILE A 62 -4.26 -6.67 -7.40
C ILE A 62 -5.09 -5.78 -6.47
N LEU A 63 -6.33 -6.17 -6.18
CA LEU A 63 -7.18 -5.42 -5.25
C LEU A 63 -6.56 -5.33 -3.86
N GLY A 64 -6.04 -6.44 -3.32
CA GLY A 64 -5.37 -6.46 -2.03
C GLY A 64 -4.12 -5.57 -1.99
N LEU A 65 -3.34 -5.51 -3.07
CA LEU A 65 -2.20 -4.59 -3.16
C LEU A 65 -2.63 -3.12 -3.13
N ILE A 66 -3.74 -2.79 -3.80
CA ILE A 66 -4.32 -1.44 -3.77
C ILE A 66 -4.85 -1.10 -2.37
N GLU A 67 -5.50 -2.04 -1.69
CA GLU A 67 -5.96 -1.86 -0.31
C GLU A 67 -4.79 -1.60 0.64
N VAL A 68 -3.73 -2.41 0.59
CA VAL A 68 -2.52 -2.24 1.40
C VAL A 68 -1.92 -0.86 1.18
N ALA A 69 -1.89 -0.40 -0.07
CA ALA A 69 -1.42 0.93 -0.42
C ALA A 69 -2.30 2.06 0.16
N ILE A 70 -3.62 1.95 0.10
CA ILE A 70 -4.54 2.94 0.68
C ILE A 70 -4.43 2.97 2.20
N ILE A 71 -4.39 1.79 2.84
CA ILE A 71 -4.17 1.65 4.29
C ILE A 71 -2.86 2.31 4.67
N TRP A 72 -1.78 2.07 3.92
CA TRP A 72 -0.49 2.70 4.14
C TRP A 72 -0.57 4.24 4.04
N THR A 73 -1.24 4.78 3.02
CA THR A 73 -1.43 6.24 2.87
C THR A 73 -2.21 6.83 4.04
N ILE A 74 -3.24 6.14 4.54
CA ILE A 74 -4.00 6.58 5.72
C ILE A 74 -3.08 6.57 6.95
N ILE A 75 -2.40 5.46 7.20
CA ILE A 75 -1.46 5.28 8.32
C ILE A 75 -0.38 6.38 8.30
N ALA A 76 0.23 6.63 7.14
CA ALA A 76 1.29 7.62 6.97
C ALA A 76 0.85 9.06 7.25
N ARG A 77 -0.46 9.37 7.13
CA ARG A 77 -1.02 10.70 7.47
C ARG A 77 -1.27 10.90 8.95
N TYR A 78 -1.56 9.83 9.69
CA TYR A 78 -1.89 9.89 11.12
C TYR A 78 -0.72 9.50 12.03
N LEU A 79 0.26 8.77 11.52
CA LEU A 79 1.52 8.57 12.22
C LEU A 79 2.36 9.85 12.12
N PRO A 80 2.76 10.46 13.24
CA PRO A 80 3.69 11.58 13.26
C PRO A 80 5.12 11.06 13.03
N VAL A 81 5.34 10.34 11.93
CA VAL A 81 6.68 9.95 11.51
C VAL A 81 7.15 11.02 10.56
N ALA A 82 7.79 12.03 11.15
CA ALA A 82 8.51 13.08 10.43
C ALA A 82 9.19 12.46 9.21
N ASP A 83 8.69 12.81 8.02
CA ASP A 83 9.10 12.32 6.71
C ASP A 83 9.79 10.94 6.77
N MET A 84 9.03 9.85 6.78
CA MET A 84 9.59 8.49 6.68
C MET A 84 10.61 8.38 5.53
N GLY A 85 10.42 9.12 4.43
CA GLY A 85 11.39 9.24 3.34
C GLY A 85 12.72 9.86 3.78
N ALA A 86 12.69 10.94 4.56
CA ALA A 86 13.89 11.55 5.15
C ALA A 86 14.52 10.65 6.22
N LEU A 87 13.72 9.94 7.01
CA LEU A 87 14.19 9.03 8.06
C LEU A 87 14.87 7.79 7.47
N ILE A 88 14.30 7.20 6.41
CA ILE A 88 14.88 6.09 5.65
C ILE A 88 16.12 6.56 4.89
N GLN A 89 16.10 7.73 4.25
CA GLN A 89 17.29 8.30 3.62
C GLN A 89 18.41 8.59 4.62
N ASN A 90 18.10 9.12 5.81
CA ASN A 90 19.09 9.38 6.85
C ASN A 90 19.67 8.08 7.43
N MET A 91 18.84 7.03 7.60
CA MET A 91 19.31 5.70 7.99
C MET A 91 20.19 5.05 6.92
N LEU A 92 19.83 5.16 5.63
CA LEU A 92 20.65 4.68 4.51
C LEU A 92 21.96 5.47 4.38
N GLN A 93 21.96 6.76 4.69
CA GLN A 93 23.14 7.63 4.67
C GLN A 93 23.97 7.61 5.97
N ARG A 94 23.63 6.79 6.97
CA ARG A 94 24.25 6.77 8.32
C ARG A 94 24.37 8.16 8.96
N LYS A 95 23.41 9.05 8.72
CA LYS A 95 23.34 10.35 9.38
C LYS A 95 22.61 10.23 10.73
N PRO A 96 22.98 11.05 11.73
CA PRO A 96 22.34 11.00 13.04
C PRO A 96 20.84 11.33 12.93
N LEU A 97 20.02 10.54 13.62
CA LEU A 97 18.54 10.56 13.63
C LEU A 97 17.92 11.81 14.29
N LEU A 98 18.70 12.87 14.50
CA LEU A 98 18.26 14.09 15.19
C LEU A 98 18.01 15.19 14.17
N VAL A 99 16.77 15.29 13.69
CA VAL A 99 16.22 16.62 13.41
C VAL A 99 15.98 17.24 14.78
N ALA A 100 16.80 18.21 15.13
CA ALA A 100 16.57 19.04 16.29
C ALA A 100 15.22 19.73 16.14
N MET A 101 14.29 19.41 17.04
CA MET A 101 13.31 20.34 17.61
C MET A 101 12.94 19.86 19.01
#